data_AF-A0A956BQ03-F1
#
_entry.id   AF-A0A956BQ03-F1
#
_cell.length_a   1.000
_cell.length_b   1.000
_cell.length_c   1.000
_cell.angle_alpha   90.00
_cell.angle_beta   90.00
_cell.angle_gamma   90.00
#
_symmetry.space_group_name_H-M   'P 1'
#
loop_
_entity.id
_entity.type
_entity.pdbx_description
1 polymer ?
#
loop_
_entity_poly.entity_id
_entity_poly.type
_entity_poly.pdbx_seq_one_letter_code
_entity_poly.pdbx_strand_id
1 'polypeptide(L)'
;MENSPDIPAAAFKVAQLGQSCAVCHAGVRAGPTVRSDAVPSREFRDEDVMKQHAWASDWLWVGLLANDQIAWERGAQELDTSPFPSVSLTDFPEQKFMDLEDRLHQYAKEAQNARTPDARGFAFGKILSTCSRCHDVYREIENRNL
;
A
#
# COMPACT_ATOMS: atom_id res chain seq x y z
N MET A 1 15.65 -5.81 20.56
CA MET A 1 14.88 -5.61 19.32
C MET A 1 14.37 -6.97 18.90
N GLU A 2 13.06 -7.16 18.92
CA GLU A 2 12.43 -8.44 18.57
C GLU A 2 12.25 -8.49 17.05
N ASN A 3 12.65 -9.58 16.40
CA ASN A 3 12.50 -9.77 14.97
C ASN A 3 11.01 -9.88 14.60
N SER A 4 10.61 -9.40 13.42
CA SER A 4 9.29 -9.71 12.88
C SER A 4 9.20 -11.21 12.57
N PRO A 5 8.12 -11.91 12.97
CA PRO A 5 7.99 -13.35 12.76
C PRO A 5 7.77 -13.75 11.29
N ASP A 6 7.24 -12.83 10.47
CA ASP A 6 6.95 -13.01 9.06
C ASP A 6 6.93 -11.67 8.30
N ILE A 7 6.77 -11.72 6.97
CA ILE A 7 6.69 -10.52 6.11
C ILE A 7 5.43 -9.68 6.40
N PRO A 8 4.22 -10.27 6.60
CA PRO A 8 3.05 -9.51 7.05
C PRO A 8 3.28 -8.68 8.32
N ALA A 9 3.96 -9.22 9.32
CA ALA A 9 4.32 -8.50 10.53
C ALA A 9 5.39 -7.42 10.25
N ALA A 10 6.36 -7.71 9.39
CA ALA A 10 7.33 -6.72 8.94
C ALA A 10 6.68 -5.53 8.22
N ALA A 11 5.65 -5.77 7.41
CA ALA A 11 4.86 -4.73 6.75
C ALA A 11 4.23 -3.76 7.77
N PHE A 12 3.65 -4.28 8.86
CA PHE A 12 3.16 -3.44 9.94
C PHE A 12 4.28 -2.67 10.64
N LYS A 13 5.48 -3.25 10.81
CA LYS A 13 6.63 -2.54 11.38
C LYS A 13 7.11 -1.38 10.50
N VAL A 14 7.11 -1.55 9.18
CA VAL A 14 7.41 -0.45 8.23
C VAL A 14 6.38 0.67 8.36
N ALA A 15 5.09 0.33 8.44
CA ALA A 15 4.05 1.33 8.61
C ALA A 15 4.13 2.06 9.97
N GLN A 16 4.46 1.34 11.05
CA GLN A 16 4.72 1.91 12.38
C GLN A 16 5.93 2.86 12.38
N LEU A 17 6.95 2.59 11.57
CA LEU A 17 8.07 3.52 11.39
C LEU A 17 7.60 4.83 10.75
N GLY A 18 6.85 4.76 9.65
CA GLY A 18 6.27 5.94 8.99
C GLY A 18 5.35 6.73 9.93
N GLN A 19 4.49 6.04 10.69
CA GLN A 19 3.65 6.63 11.73
C GLN A 19 4.48 7.36 12.78
N SER A 20 5.57 6.78 13.26
CA SER A 20 6.41 7.40 14.30
C SER A 20 7.02 8.71 13.81
N CYS A 21 7.49 8.74 12.55
CA CYS A 21 7.96 9.97 11.91
C CYS A 21 6.83 11.02 11.84
N ALA A 22 5.65 10.60 11.37
CA ALA A 22 4.48 11.45 11.22
C ALA A 22 4.01 12.07 12.56
N VAL A 23 3.93 11.27 13.62
CA VAL A 23 3.58 11.73 14.97
C VAL A 23 4.57 12.78 15.47
N CYS A 24 5.87 12.51 15.31
CA CYS A 24 6.92 13.45 15.70
C CYS A 24 6.76 14.78 14.93
N HIS A 25 6.66 14.72 13.60
CA HIS A 25 6.56 15.92 12.76
C HIS A 25 5.32 16.77 13.06
N ALA A 26 4.18 16.13 13.35
CA ALA A 26 2.98 16.83 13.78
C ALA A 26 3.17 17.52 15.14
N GLY A 27 3.79 16.84 16.11
CA GLY A 27 4.01 17.34 17.46
C GLY A 27 4.96 18.53 17.52
N VAL A 28 6.08 18.46 16.80
CA VAL A 28 7.08 19.55 16.77
C VAL A 28 6.72 20.67 15.78
N ARG A 29 5.65 20.49 14.97
CA ARG A 29 5.26 21.38 13.86
C ARG A 29 6.43 21.69 12.91
N ALA A 30 7.32 20.72 12.76
CA ALA A 30 8.52 20.79 11.96
C ALA A 30 8.74 19.39 11.38
N GLY A 31 9.18 19.33 10.13
CA GLY A 31 9.40 18.06 9.44
C GLY A 31 9.91 18.31 8.04
N PRO A 32 10.37 17.27 7.34
CA PRO A 32 10.73 17.38 5.94
C PRO A 32 9.50 17.87 5.18
N THR A 33 9.66 18.98 4.47
CA THR A 33 8.72 19.42 3.45
C THR A 33 8.86 18.47 2.26
N VAL A 34 8.28 17.27 2.39
CA VAL A 34 8.10 16.39 1.24
C VAL A 34 6.97 17.00 0.44
N ARG A 35 7.34 17.62 -0.68
CA ARG A 35 6.38 18.20 -1.62
C ARG A 35 5.64 17.08 -2.35
N SER A 36 4.41 17.32 -2.74
CA SER A 36 3.61 16.37 -3.53
C SER A 36 4.22 16.06 -4.91
N ASP A 37 5.15 16.87 -5.40
CA ASP A 37 5.95 16.57 -6.60
C ASP A 37 7.06 15.52 -6.37
N ALA A 38 7.24 15.04 -5.13
CA ALA A 38 8.18 13.97 -4.81
C ALA A 38 7.79 12.63 -5.45
N VAL A 39 6.51 12.42 -5.76
CA VAL A 39 6.04 11.26 -6.52
C VAL A 39 5.73 11.72 -7.95
N PRO A 40 6.56 11.38 -8.95
CA PRO A 40 6.35 11.84 -10.31
C PRO A 40 5.02 11.35 -10.88
N SER A 41 4.31 12.22 -11.60
CA SER A 41 3.14 11.82 -12.37
C SER A 41 3.50 10.73 -13.38
N ARG A 42 2.62 9.74 -13.52
CA ARG A 42 2.75 8.64 -14.47
C ARG A 42 1.38 8.29 -15.03
N GLU A 43 1.38 7.84 -16.28
CA GLU A 43 0.24 7.18 -16.90
C GLU A 43 0.51 5.69 -16.92
N PHE A 44 -0.52 4.89 -16.66
CA PHE A 44 -0.43 3.44 -16.62
C PHE A 44 -1.36 2.86 -17.68
N ARG A 45 -0.90 1.79 -18.33
CA ARG A 45 -1.75 0.97 -19.19
C ARG A 45 -2.39 -0.15 -18.36
N ASP A 46 -3.38 -0.83 -18.92
CA ASP A 46 -4.09 -1.93 -18.26
C ASP A 46 -3.15 -3.09 -17.85
N GLU A 47 -2.01 -3.28 -18.53
CA GLU A 47 -1.01 -4.27 -18.14
C GLU A 47 -0.05 -3.81 -17.02
N ASP A 48 -0.05 -2.54 -16.65
CA ASP A 48 0.90 -1.94 -15.71
C ASP A 48 0.39 -1.91 -14.24
N VAL A 49 -0.61 -2.72 -13.91
CA VAL A 49 -1.33 -2.65 -12.62
C VAL A 49 -0.41 -2.75 -11.41
N MET A 50 0.57 -3.66 -11.42
CA MET A 50 1.53 -3.76 -10.31
C MET A 50 2.47 -2.55 -10.23
N LYS A 51 2.78 -1.89 -11.35
CA LYS A 51 3.53 -0.63 -11.35
C LYS A 51 2.67 0.51 -10.77
N GLN A 52 1.38 0.52 -11.08
CA GLN A 52 0.43 1.47 -10.50
C GLN A 52 0.28 1.26 -8.98
N HIS A 53 0.20 0.01 -8.51
CA HIS A 53 0.15 -0.30 -7.08
C HIS A 53 1.42 0.15 -6.34
N ALA A 54 2.60 -0.09 -6.92
CA ALA A 54 3.86 0.38 -6.35
C ALA A 54 3.90 1.91 -6.26
N TRP A 55 3.50 2.58 -7.34
CA TRP A 55 3.42 4.04 -7.40
C TRP A 55 2.40 4.64 -6.41
N ALA A 56 1.24 4.00 -6.24
CA ALA A 56 0.26 4.40 -5.25
C ALA A 56 0.76 4.18 -3.81
N SER A 57 1.57 3.14 -3.59
CA SER A 57 2.23 2.90 -2.30
C SER A 57 3.28 3.97 -1.98
N ASP A 58 3.99 4.50 -2.97
CA ASP A 58 4.90 5.64 -2.80
C ASP A 58 4.15 6.90 -2.34
N TRP A 59 2.98 7.16 -2.92
CA TRP A 59 2.08 8.24 -2.48
C TRP A 59 1.63 8.07 -1.04
N LEU A 60 1.21 6.87 -0.64
CA LEU A 60 0.82 6.57 0.73
C LEU A 60 1.98 6.77 1.70
N TRP A 61 3.18 6.33 1.33
CA TRP A 61 4.39 6.51 2.15
C TRP A 61 4.70 7.99 2.36
N VAL A 62 4.68 8.79 1.30
CA VAL A 62 4.89 10.24 1.37
C VAL A 62 3.80 10.90 2.22
N GLY A 63 2.52 10.58 1.98
CA GLY A 63 1.39 11.13 2.72
C GLY A 63 1.40 10.77 4.20
N LEU A 64 1.92 9.59 4.56
CA LEU A 64 2.17 9.22 5.95
C LEU A 64 3.34 10.02 6.53
N LEU A 65 4.53 9.91 5.94
CA LEU A 65 5.78 10.49 6.46
C LEU A 65 5.69 12.01 6.66
N ALA A 66 5.07 12.70 5.71
CA ALA A 66 4.96 14.16 5.67
C ALA A 66 3.68 14.71 6.29
N ASN A 67 2.79 13.84 6.80
CA ASN A 67 1.41 14.20 7.18
C ASN A 67 0.60 14.88 6.07
N ASP A 68 0.94 14.66 4.80
CA ASP A 68 0.26 15.29 3.67
C ASP A 68 -1.03 14.55 3.32
N GLN A 69 -2.16 15.25 3.41
CA GLN A 69 -3.49 14.66 3.16
C GLN A 69 -3.74 14.39 1.67
N ILE A 70 -3.23 15.24 0.79
CA ILE A 70 -3.44 15.14 -0.66
C ILE A 70 -2.69 13.93 -1.20
N ALA A 71 -1.42 13.77 -0.81
CA ALA A 71 -0.60 12.62 -1.16
C ALA A 71 -1.22 11.31 -0.65
N TRP A 72 -1.70 11.32 0.60
CA TRP A 72 -2.35 10.17 1.20
C TRP A 72 -3.62 9.76 0.46
N GLU A 73 -4.52 10.71 0.18
CA GLU A 73 -5.75 10.45 -0.58
C GLU A 73 -5.45 10.01 -2.00
N ARG A 74 -4.44 10.59 -2.65
CA ARG A 74 -4.03 10.19 -4.00
C ARG A 74 -3.64 8.71 -4.04
N GLY A 75 -2.75 8.27 -3.15
CA GLY A 75 -2.33 6.87 -3.09
C GLY A 75 -3.47 5.92 -2.74
N ALA A 76 -4.32 6.29 -1.78
CA ALA A 76 -5.46 5.48 -1.37
C ALA A 76 -6.52 5.35 -2.47
N GLN A 77 -6.80 6.44 -3.19
CA GLN A 77 -7.74 6.44 -4.31
C GLN A 77 -7.22 5.57 -5.45
N GLU A 78 -5.93 5.69 -5.78
CA GLU A 78 -5.31 4.93 -6.86
C GLU A 78 -5.33 3.43 -6.59
N LEU A 79 -5.12 2.98 -5.35
CA LEU A 79 -5.30 1.57 -4.99
C LEU A 79 -6.76 1.12 -4.99
N ASP A 80 -7.72 2.00 -4.69
CA ASP A 80 -9.16 1.66 -4.69
C ASP A 80 -9.72 1.52 -6.11
N THR A 81 -9.20 2.29 -7.07
CA THR A 81 -9.70 2.31 -8.46
C THR A 81 -8.77 1.67 -9.48
N SER A 82 -7.60 1.19 -9.09
CA SER A 82 -6.71 0.47 -10.01
C SER A 82 -7.47 -0.72 -10.59
N PRO A 83 -7.64 -0.81 -11.91
CA PRO A 83 -8.28 -1.97 -12.50
C PRO A 83 -7.40 -3.18 -12.24
N PHE A 84 -7.96 -4.26 -11.71
CA PHE A 84 -7.28 -5.54 -11.75
C PHE A 84 -7.58 -6.18 -13.11
N PRO A 85 -6.58 -6.56 -13.91
CA PRO A 85 -6.85 -7.12 -15.20
C PRO A 85 -7.31 -8.55 -14.96
N SER A 86 -8.62 -8.77 -15.08
CA SER A 86 -9.22 -10.10 -15.25
C SER A 86 -8.47 -10.93 -16.32
N VAL A 87 -7.82 -10.25 -17.27
CA VAL A 87 -6.96 -10.81 -18.32
C VAL A 87 -5.68 -11.49 -17.79
N SER A 88 -5.15 -11.09 -16.63
CA SER A 88 -3.97 -11.74 -16.03
C SER A 88 -4.32 -12.96 -15.16
N LEU A 89 -5.58 -13.11 -14.76
CA LEU A 89 -6.06 -14.26 -13.98
C LEU A 89 -6.57 -15.41 -14.84
N THR A 90 -6.66 -15.26 -16.15
CA THR A 90 -7.03 -16.37 -17.05
C THR A 90 -6.13 -17.59 -16.85
N ASP A 91 -4.88 -17.36 -16.45
CA ASP A 91 -3.89 -18.39 -16.11
C ASP A 91 -3.81 -18.71 -14.59
N PHE A 92 -4.49 -17.93 -13.74
CA PHE A 92 -4.42 -17.99 -12.27
C PHE A 92 -5.81 -17.83 -11.60
N PRO A 93 -6.78 -18.74 -11.84
CA PRO A 93 -8.16 -18.60 -11.33
C PRO A 93 -8.32 -18.94 -9.84
N GLU A 94 -7.26 -18.83 -9.02
CA GLU A 94 -7.34 -19.20 -7.61
C GLU A 94 -8.14 -18.16 -6.81
N GLN A 95 -9.25 -18.61 -6.18
CA GLN A 95 -10.14 -17.77 -5.35
C GLN A 95 -9.39 -16.92 -4.31
N LYS A 96 -8.28 -17.44 -3.77
CA LYS A 96 -7.45 -16.73 -2.79
C LYS A 96 -6.88 -15.41 -3.33
N PHE A 97 -6.61 -15.30 -4.62
CA PHE A 97 -6.13 -14.06 -5.24
C PHE A 97 -7.23 -12.99 -5.26
N MET A 98 -8.42 -13.37 -5.73
CA MET A 98 -9.58 -12.48 -5.77
C MET A 98 -9.95 -11.97 -4.38
N ASP A 99 -9.91 -12.85 -3.37
CA ASP A 99 -10.19 -12.45 -1.97
C ASP A 99 -9.15 -11.43 -1.44
N LEU A 100 -7.89 -11.53 -1.85
CA LEU A 100 -6.84 -10.59 -1.45
C LEU A 100 -6.92 -9.26 -2.21
N GLU A 101 -7.35 -9.28 -3.45
CA GLU A 101 -7.65 -8.08 -4.24
C GLU A 101 -8.82 -7.30 -3.62
N ASP A 102 -9.94 -7.97 -3.35
CA ASP A 102 -11.09 -7.36 -2.67
C ASP A 102 -10.69 -6.74 -1.33
N ARG A 103 -9.80 -7.43 -0.59
CA ARG A 103 -9.24 -6.93 0.66
C ARG A 103 -8.38 -5.68 0.46
N LEU A 104 -7.59 -5.62 -0.62
CA LEU A 104 -6.78 -4.46 -0.97
C LEU A 104 -7.68 -3.26 -1.26
N HIS A 105 -8.69 -3.42 -2.12
CA HIS A 105 -9.66 -2.37 -2.43
C HIS A 105 -10.41 -1.90 -1.19
N GLN A 106 -10.86 -2.83 -0.34
CA GLN A 106 -11.49 -2.49 0.94
C GLN A 106 -10.57 -1.63 1.80
N TYR A 107 -9.30 -2.03 1.98
CA TYR A 107 -8.36 -1.29 2.82
C TYR A 107 -7.94 0.04 2.20
N ALA A 108 -7.86 0.15 0.88
CA ALA A 108 -7.63 1.39 0.17
C ALA A 108 -8.79 2.38 0.40
N LYS A 109 -10.03 1.91 0.29
CA LYS A 109 -11.23 2.71 0.60
C LYS A 109 -11.30 3.15 2.06
N GLU A 110 -10.97 2.27 3.00
CA GLU A 110 -10.85 2.64 4.41
C GLU A 110 -9.73 3.68 4.63
N ALA A 111 -8.59 3.51 3.94
CA ALA A 111 -7.46 4.42 4.02
C ALA A 111 -7.82 5.85 3.57
N GLN A 112 -8.68 6.01 2.56
CA GLN A 112 -9.17 7.34 2.14
C GLN A 112 -9.80 8.15 3.28
N ASN A 113 -10.31 7.50 4.33
CA ASN A 113 -10.91 8.15 5.50
C ASN A 113 -9.92 8.34 6.68
N ALA A 114 -8.67 7.88 6.56
CA ALA A 114 -7.66 8.03 7.60
C ALA A 114 -7.12 9.47 7.65
N ARG A 115 -7.39 10.16 8.77
CA ARG A 115 -7.04 11.57 8.98
C ARG A 115 -5.91 11.80 9.98
N THR A 116 -5.55 10.78 10.75
CA THR A 116 -4.51 10.87 11.79
C THR A 116 -3.30 10.01 11.45
N PRO A 117 -2.10 10.35 11.94
CA PRO A 117 -0.90 9.51 11.78
C PRO A 117 -1.14 8.05 12.16
N ASP A 118 -1.82 7.80 13.28
CA ASP A 118 -2.11 6.46 13.77
C ASP A 118 -3.04 5.69 12.83
N ALA A 119 -4.12 6.34 12.37
CA ALA A 119 -5.05 5.72 11.43
C ALA A 119 -4.37 5.41 10.09
N ARG A 120 -3.54 6.34 9.59
CA ARG A 120 -2.77 6.15 8.35
C ARG A 120 -1.74 5.02 8.49
N GLY A 121 -0.98 5.00 9.58
CA GLY A 121 -0.03 3.93 9.88
C GLY A 121 -0.71 2.56 9.93
N PHE A 122 -1.84 2.45 10.61
CA PHE A 122 -2.59 1.19 10.66
C PHE A 122 -3.13 0.77 9.28
N ALA A 123 -3.69 1.71 8.51
CA ALA A 123 -4.19 1.45 7.17
C ALA A 123 -3.06 1.02 6.20
N PHE A 124 -1.92 1.71 6.23
CA PHE A 124 -0.77 1.38 5.39
C PHE A 124 -0.19 0.00 5.74
N GLY A 125 -0.14 -0.35 7.02
CA GLY A 125 0.26 -1.68 7.47
C GLY A 125 -0.65 -2.78 6.92
N LYS A 126 -1.97 -2.58 6.94
CA LYS A 126 -2.94 -3.50 6.33
C LYS A 126 -2.70 -3.67 4.82
N ILE A 127 -2.49 -2.56 4.10
CA ILE A 127 -2.21 -2.57 2.65
C ILE A 127 -0.93 -3.36 2.34
N LEU A 128 0.19 -2.99 2.96
CA LEU A 128 1.47 -3.69 2.74
C LEU A 128 1.41 -5.17 3.13
N SER A 129 0.67 -5.50 4.20
CA SER A 129 0.44 -6.88 4.63
C SER A 129 -0.32 -7.66 3.55
N THR A 130 -1.35 -7.06 2.94
CA THR A 130 -2.06 -7.67 1.80
C THR A 130 -1.15 -7.86 0.59
N CYS A 131 -0.31 -6.87 0.26
CA CYS A 131 0.68 -7.00 -0.82
C CYS A 131 1.59 -8.21 -0.59
N SER A 132 2.11 -8.38 0.63
CA SER A 132 3.00 -9.50 0.95
C SER A 132 2.30 -10.85 0.78
N ARG A 133 1.06 -10.98 1.25
CA ARG A 133 0.28 -12.21 1.12
C ARG A 133 -0.04 -12.54 -0.32
N CYS A 134 -0.40 -11.54 -1.12
CA CYS A 134 -0.68 -11.72 -2.54
C CYS A 134 0.56 -12.24 -3.29
N HIS A 135 1.73 -11.66 -3.00
CA HIS A 135 2.99 -12.11 -3.59
C HIS A 135 3.41 -13.50 -3.10
N ASP A 136 3.10 -13.87 -1.85
CA ASP A 136 3.35 -15.22 -1.33
C ASP A 136 2.51 -16.26 -2.07
N VAL A 137 1.20 -16.01 -2.22
CA VAL A 137 0.29 -16.90 -3.00
C VAL A 137 0.77 -17.02 -4.44
N TYR A 138 1.22 -15.93 -5.07
CA TYR A 138 1.79 -15.99 -6.43
C TYR A 138 2.94 -16.97 -6.53
N ARG A 139 3.92 -16.86 -5.62
CA ARG A 139 5.09 -17.76 -5.61
C ARG A 139 4.69 -19.20 -5.36
N GLU A 140 3.69 -19.46 -4.51
CA GLU A 140 3.19 -20.81 -4.27
C GLU A 140 2.63 -21.44 -5.56
N ILE A 141 1.88 -20.67 -6.36
CA ILE A 141 1.33 -21.18 -7.63
C ILE A 141 2.43 -21.35 -8.68
N GLU A 142 3.32 -20.36 -8.82
CA GLU A 142 4.44 -20.43 -9.77
C GLU A 142 5.29 -21.69 -9.54
N ASN A 143 5.64 -21.98 -8.27
CA ASN A 143 6.41 -23.17 -7.91
C ASN A 143 5.68 -24.50 -8.13
N ARG A 144 4.34 -24.50 -8.25
CA ARG A 144 3.55 -25.72 -8.56
C ARG A 144 3.48 -26.00 -10.06
N ASN A 145 3.78 -25.01 -10.90
CA ASN A 145 3.70 -25.08 -12.35
C ASN A 145 5.08 -25.28 -13.02
N LEU A 146 6.16 -25.35 -12.22
CA LEU A 146 7.53 -25.72 -12.61
C LEU A 146 7.80 -27.19 -12.30
#